data_AF-A0A443QPU3-F1
#
_entry.id   AF-A0A443QPU3-F1
#
_cell.length_a   1.000
_cell.length_b   1.000
_cell.length_c   1.000
_cell.angle_alpha   90.00
_cell.angle_beta   90.00
_cell.angle_gamma   90.00
#
_symmetry.space_group_name_H-M   'P 1'
#
loop_
_entity.id
_entity.type
_entity.pdbx_description
1 polymer ?
#
loop_
_entity_poly.entity_id
_entity_poly.type
_entity_poly.pdbx_seq_one_letter_code
_entity_poly.pdbx_strand_id
1 'polypeptide(L)'
;MSEWWRKLKHSSSGSKASGESDASRDEEFVVLSPETDKRAVLDSFKTHWLQAYTIMLRKTIPPSQCSDFTNESMITTDDVTSIINHIDQMTTLLIQENVALNSSTPIMMSPLLDSLIDYLLMEAILDKIFNWSLNAGEFTNVMKLEQLKLYELLISQLCHQTALFQKPLVRPLLQLLVSQM
;
A
#
# COMPACT_ATOMS: atom_id res chain seq x y z
N MET A 1 6.48 -14.51 -15.12
CA MET A 1 6.89 -13.22 -14.54
C MET A 1 5.66 -12.62 -13.91
N SER A 2 5.66 -12.37 -12.60
CA SER A 2 4.50 -11.79 -11.89
C SER A 2 4.10 -10.48 -12.56
N GLU A 3 2.79 -10.22 -12.66
CA GLU A 3 2.25 -8.96 -13.20
C GLU A 3 2.83 -7.72 -12.48
N TRP A 4 3.22 -7.93 -11.23
CA TRP A 4 3.98 -7.02 -10.39
C TRP A 4 5.26 -6.46 -11.07
N TRP A 5 6.10 -7.31 -11.69
CA TRP A 5 7.31 -6.86 -12.39
C TRP A 5 7.01 -6.06 -13.66
N ARG A 6 5.84 -6.29 -14.29
CA ARG A 6 5.43 -5.54 -15.49
C ARG A 6 5.05 -4.10 -15.11
N LYS A 7 4.30 -3.92 -14.01
CA LYS A 7 3.95 -2.59 -13.48
C LYS A 7 5.18 -1.74 -13.16
N LEU A 8 6.22 -2.33 -12.56
CA LEU A 8 7.51 -1.67 -12.30
C LEU A 8 8.21 -1.15 -13.57
N LYS A 9 8.25 -1.95 -14.65
CA LYS A 9 8.99 -1.60 -15.87
C LYS A 9 8.30 -0.55 -16.73
N HIS A 10 6.97 -0.54 -16.76
CA HIS A 10 6.23 0.40 -17.62
C HIS A 10 6.20 1.84 -17.09
N SER A 11 6.49 2.06 -15.80
CA SER A 11 6.51 3.41 -15.20
C SER A 11 7.76 4.25 -15.56
N SER A 12 8.78 3.66 -16.21
CA SER A 12 10.08 4.32 -16.47
C SER A 12 10.23 4.90 -17.90
N SER A 13 9.24 4.77 -18.79
CA SER A 13 9.39 5.22 -20.18
C SER A 13 8.82 6.63 -20.38
N GLY A 14 9.73 7.59 -20.55
CA GLY A 14 9.47 9.03 -20.57
C GLY A 14 8.59 9.57 -21.70
N SER A 15 8.12 10.77 -21.39
CA SER A 15 7.27 11.68 -22.16
C SER A 15 7.78 11.96 -23.58
N LYS A 16 6.84 11.98 -24.52
CA LYS A 16 6.98 12.68 -25.80
C LYS A 16 5.79 13.61 -25.98
N ALA A 17 6.08 14.91 -25.89
CA ALA A 17 5.16 15.98 -26.25
C ALA A 17 5.13 16.16 -27.77
N SER A 18 3.95 16.40 -28.33
CA SER A 18 3.73 16.99 -29.66
C SER A 18 2.31 17.56 -29.68
N GLY A 19 2.18 18.80 -30.16
CA GLY A 19 1.03 19.67 -29.88
C GLY A 19 -0.03 19.80 -30.98
N GLU A 20 -0.70 20.95 -30.86
CA GLU A 20 -1.62 21.67 -31.75
C GLU A 20 -3.15 21.54 -31.58
N SER A 21 -3.76 22.72 -31.73
CA SER A 21 -5.10 23.30 -31.49
C SER A 21 -6.25 22.63 -32.27
N ASP A 22 -7.55 22.77 -31.99
CA ASP A 22 -8.40 23.97 -31.80
C ASP A 22 -9.88 23.56 -31.52
N ALA A 23 -10.71 24.51 -31.06
CA ALA A 23 -12.18 24.62 -31.22
C ALA A 23 -13.18 23.76 -30.40
N SER A 24 -13.69 24.41 -29.35
CA SER A 24 -15.10 24.55 -28.92
C SER A 24 -16.01 23.33 -28.74
N ARG A 25 -16.31 23.05 -27.47
CA ARG A 25 -17.64 22.63 -26.98
C ARG A 25 -17.70 22.83 -25.46
N ASP A 26 -18.59 23.72 -25.03
CA ASP A 26 -18.94 23.90 -23.62
C ASP A 26 -19.67 22.64 -23.11
N GLU A 27 -18.89 21.64 -22.70
CA GLU A 27 -19.31 20.79 -21.59
C GLU A 27 -18.67 21.38 -20.35
N GLU A 28 -19.50 21.67 -19.35
CA GLU A 28 -19.08 22.04 -18.00
C GLU A 28 -18.39 20.81 -17.37
N PHE A 29 -17.16 20.54 -17.83
CA PHE A 29 -16.25 19.63 -17.20
C PHE A 29 -15.89 20.31 -15.89
N VAL A 30 -16.56 19.89 -14.81
CA VAL A 30 -16.16 20.22 -13.44
C VAL A 30 -14.72 19.72 -13.33
N VAL A 31 -13.76 20.62 -13.55
CA VAL A 31 -12.35 20.39 -13.23
C VAL A 31 -12.36 20.20 -11.72
N LEU A 32 -12.46 18.95 -11.29
CA LEU A 32 -12.27 18.57 -9.90
C LEU A 32 -10.94 19.17 -9.50
N SER A 33 -10.95 19.98 -8.43
CA SER A 33 -9.73 20.60 -7.94
C SER A 33 -8.69 19.50 -7.68
N PRO A 34 -7.40 19.71 -7.96
CA PRO A 34 -6.32 18.77 -7.61
C PRO A 34 -6.36 18.33 -6.14
N GLU A 35 -6.98 19.13 -5.27
CA GLU A 35 -7.19 18.84 -3.86
C GLU A 35 -8.31 17.82 -3.59
N THR A 36 -9.34 17.80 -4.44
CA THR A 36 -10.40 16.79 -4.41
C THR A 36 -9.84 15.43 -4.83
N ASP A 37 -8.94 15.40 -5.80
CA ASP A 37 -8.30 14.17 -6.27
C ASP A 37 -7.36 13.55 -5.23
N LYS A 38 -6.57 14.36 -4.51
CA LYS A 38 -5.71 13.87 -3.41
C LYS A 38 -6.51 13.25 -2.26
N ARG A 39 -7.63 13.88 -1.87
CA ARG A 39 -8.50 13.36 -0.81
C ARG A 39 -9.12 12.03 -1.20
N ALA A 40 -9.60 11.90 -2.44
CA ALA A 40 -10.13 10.65 -2.96
C ALA A 40 -9.09 9.52 -2.97
N VAL A 41 -7.83 9.83 -3.33
CA VAL A 41 -6.70 8.89 -3.27
C VAL A 41 -6.43 8.44 -1.83
N LEU A 42 -6.37 9.37 -0.87
CA LEU A 42 -6.19 9.06 0.54
C LEU A 42 -7.34 8.21 1.11
N ASP A 43 -8.58 8.51 0.76
CA ASP A 43 -9.75 7.75 1.20
C ASP A 43 -9.77 6.35 0.59
N SER A 44 -9.37 6.19 -0.67
CA SER A 44 -9.20 4.89 -1.32
C SER A 44 -8.11 4.06 -0.62
N PHE A 45 -6.97 4.68 -0.29
CA PHE A 45 -5.89 4.03 0.46
C PHE A 45 -6.36 3.53 1.82
N LYS A 46 -7.05 4.40 2.59
CA LYS A 46 -7.63 4.05 3.89
C LYS A 46 -8.66 2.92 3.77
N THR A 47 -9.48 2.95 2.72
CA THR A 47 -10.49 1.92 2.47
C THR A 47 -9.85 0.56 2.25
N HIS A 48 -8.84 0.48 1.38
CA HIS A 48 -8.11 -0.77 1.15
C HIS A 48 -7.41 -1.27 2.40
N TRP A 49 -6.78 -0.37 3.17
CA TRP A 49 -6.20 -0.74 4.46
C TRP A 49 -7.24 -1.32 5.41
N LEU A 50 -8.37 -0.63 5.60
CA LEU A 50 -9.43 -1.05 6.51
C LEU A 50 -10.02 -2.40 6.10
N GLN A 51 -10.18 -2.65 4.80
CA GLN A 51 -10.66 -3.93 4.29
C GLN A 51 -9.68 -5.07 4.61
N ALA A 52 -8.39 -4.89 4.31
CA ALA A 52 -7.35 -5.87 4.66
C ALA A 52 -7.30 -6.13 6.17
N TYR A 53 -7.29 -5.07 6.96
CA TYR A 53 -7.20 -5.15 8.41
C TYR A 53 -8.43 -5.80 9.04
N THR A 54 -9.62 -5.58 8.48
CA THR A 54 -10.86 -6.24 8.92
C THR A 54 -10.78 -7.75 8.72
N ILE A 55 -10.25 -8.21 7.57
CA ILE A 55 -10.03 -9.64 7.33
C ILE A 55 -9.02 -10.18 8.34
N MET A 56 -7.88 -9.50 8.54
CA MET A 56 -6.86 -9.89 9.50
C MET A 56 -7.47 -10.06 10.90
N LEU A 57 -8.17 -9.05 11.42
CA LEU A 57 -8.80 -9.07 12.74
C LEU A 57 -9.78 -10.22 12.90
N ARG A 58 -10.62 -10.50 11.89
CA ARG A 58 -11.57 -11.61 11.92
C ARG A 58 -10.87 -12.97 11.91
N LYS A 59 -9.68 -13.05 11.31
CA LYS A 59 -8.94 -14.28 11.04
C LYS A 59 -7.73 -14.47 11.95
N THR A 60 -7.79 -13.99 13.19
CA THR A 60 -6.70 -14.13 14.17
C THR A 60 -7.14 -15.04 15.32
N ILE A 61 -6.77 -16.33 15.34
CA ILE A 61 -6.86 -17.16 16.55
C ILE A 61 -5.67 -18.14 16.65
N PRO A 62 -4.93 -18.14 17.78
CA PRO A 62 -4.40 -19.39 18.34
C PRO A 62 -4.49 -19.46 19.90
N PRO A 63 -4.22 -20.61 20.53
CA PRO A 63 -4.86 -21.92 20.43
C PRO A 63 -5.64 -22.25 21.74
N SER A 64 -6.50 -23.27 21.73
CA SER A 64 -7.04 -24.01 22.91
C SER A 64 -8.26 -23.51 23.71
N GLN A 65 -8.93 -22.40 23.40
CA GLN A 65 -10.07 -21.91 24.23
C GLN A 65 -11.47 -21.88 23.61
N CYS A 66 -11.66 -22.32 22.36
CA CYS A 66 -13.00 -22.56 21.85
C CYS A 66 -13.15 -24.02 21.44
N SER A 67 -13.98 -24.74 22.19
CA SER A 67 -14.47 -26.08 21.82
C SER A 67 -15.35 -26.07 20.56
N ASP A 68 -15.72 -24.87 20.07
CA ASP A 68 -16.38 -24.68 18.79
C ASP A 68 -15.34 -24.33 17.71
N PHE A 69 -14.79 -25.38 17.08
CA PHE A 69 -14.10 -25.27 15.79
C PHE A 69 -15.15 -24.93 14.71
N THR A 70 -15.56 -23.66 14.61
CA THR A 70 -16.28 -23.19 13.42
C THR A 70 -15.25 -22.84 12.35
N ASN A 71 -15.51 -23.24 11.10
CA ASN A 71 -14.68 -22.92 9.92
C ASN A 71 -14.44 -21.40 9.72
N GLU A 72 -15.16 -20.56 10.46
CA GLU A 72 -15.14 -19.11 10.33
C GLU A 72 -13.83 -18.48 10.81
N SER A 73 -13.17 -19.07 11.81
CA SER A 73 -11.90 -18.56 12.35
C SER A 73 -10.66 -18.99 11.57
N MET A 74 -10.75 -20.03 10.74
CA MET A 74 -9.58 -20.54 10.03
C MET A 74 -9.19 -19.58 8.91
N ILE A 75 -7.89 -19.27 8.81
CA ILE A 75 -7.35 -18.51 7.69
C ILE A 75 -7.43 -19.38 6.45
N THR A 76 -8.07 -18.86 5.40
CA THR A 76 -8.16 -19.54 4.11
C THR A 76 -7.26 -18.86 3.08
N THR A 77 -6.98 -19.58 1.98
CA THR A 77 -6.26 -19.00 0.83
C THR A 77 -6.96 -17.77 0.25
N ASP A 78 -8.30 -17.75 0.26
CA ASP A 78 -9.09 -16.60 -0.23
C ASP A 78 -8.93 -15.36 0.67
N ASP A 79 -8.90 -15.57 1.99
CA ASP A 79 -8.63 -14.49 2.96
C ASP A 79 -7.25 -13.85 2.70
N VAL A 80 -6.22 -14.69 2.55
CA VAL A 80 -4.84 -14.25 2.29
C VAL A 80 -4.74 -13.55 0.93
N THR A 81 -5.37 -14.11 -0.10
CA THR A 81 -5.40 -13.50 -1.44
C THR A 81 -6.08 -12.13 -1.41
N SER A 82 -7.19 -12.00 -0.68
CA SER A 82 -7.90 -10.73 -0.51
C SER A 82 -7.07 -9.69 0.23
N ILE A 83 -6.38 -10.09 1.30
CA ILE A 83 -5.43 -9.23 2.02
C ILE A 83 -4.35 -8.71 1.08
N ILE A 84 -3.70 -9.61 0.33
CA ILE A 84 -2.61 -9.25 -0.59
C ILE A 84 -3.13 -8.31 -1.67
N ASN A 85 -4.30 -8.57 -2.23
CA ASN A 85 -4.91 -7.70 -3.25
C ASN A 85 -5.12 -6.28 -2.72
N HIS A 86 -5.62 -6.11 -1.49
CA HIS A 86 -5.79 -4.79 -0.89
C HIS A 86 -4.45 -4.09 -0.65
N ILE A 87 -3.43 -4.82 -0.18
CA ILE A 87 -2.07 -4.30 -0.02
C ILE A 87 -1.50 -3.87 -1.37
N ASP A 88 -1.71 -4.64 -2.45
CA ASP A 88 -1.28 -4.30 -3.80
C ASP A 88 -1.94 -3.03 -4.35
N GLN A 89 -3.21 -2.78 -4.01
CA GLN A 89 -3.88 -1.53 -4.36
C GLN A 89 -3.30 -0.34 -3.59
N MET A 90 -3.10 -0.47 -2.27
CA MET A 90 -2.42 0.55 -1.46
C MET A 90 -1.03 0.89 -2.01
N THR A 91 -0.30 -0.15 -2.39
CA THR A 91 1.03 -0.08 -3.01
C THR A 91 0.99 0.68 -4.34
N THR A 92 -0.03 0.43 -5.17
CA THR A 92 -0.22 1.15 -6.45
C THR A 92 -0.47 2.63 -6.21
N LEU A 93 -1.31 2.98 -5.24
CA LEU A 93 -1.61 4.38 -4.89
C LEU A 93 -0.36 5.13 -4.38
N LEU A 94 0.49 4.48 -3.57
CA LEU A 94 1.76 5.05 -3.10
C LEU A 94 2.71 5.41 -4.26
N ILE A 95 2.80 4.56 -5.27
CA ILE A 95 3.63 4.84 -6.47
C ILE A 95 3.06 6.01 -7.24
N GLN A 96 1.73 6.04 -7.44
CA GLN A 96 1.07 7.11 -8.19
C GLN A 96 1.26 8.46 -7.53
N GLU A 97 1.11 8.55 -6.19
CA GLU A 97 1.40 9.77 -5.43
C GLU A 97 2.86 10.21 -5.63
N ASN A 98 3.82 9.29 -5.57
CA ASN A 98 5.23 9.62 -5.77
C ASN A 98 5.55 10.11 -7.18
N VAL A 99 5.01 9.47 -8.22
CA VAL A 99 5.16 9.90 -9.63
C VAL A 99 4.54 11.29 -9.84
N ALA A 100 3.39 11.57 -9.23
CA ALA A 100 2.75 12.89 -9.29
C ALA A 100 3.61 13.99 -8.63
N LEU A 101 4.23 13.69 -7.48
CA LEU A 101 5.14 14.60 -6.79
C LEU A 101 6.44 14.87 -7.55
N ASN A 102 6.97 13.89 -8.27
CA ASN A 102 8.21 14.05 -9.06
C ASN A 102 7.99 14.76 -10.41
N SER A 103 6.74 14.80 -10.91
CA SER A 103 6.39 15.43 -12.19
C SER A 103 5.90 16.88 -12.05
N SER A 104 5.48 17.27 -10.84
CA SER A 104 5.03 18.63 -10.53
C SER A 104 6.18 19.41 -9.88
N THR A 105 6.44 20.65 -10.32
CA THR A 105 7.34 21.58 -9.61
C THR A 105 6.97 21.62 -8.12
N PRO A 106 7.94 21.75 -7.18
CA PRO A 106 7.71 21.52 -5.76
C PRO A 106 6.74 22.54 -5.20
N ILE A 107 5.44 22.23 -5.25
CA ILE A 107 4.40 23.01 -4.61
C ILE A 107 4.57 22.76 -3.12
N MET A 108 4.76 23.87 -2.40
CA MET A 108 4.95 23.98 -0.97
C MET A 108 4.24 22.89 -0.17
N MET A 109 5.03 22.25 0.70
CA MET A 109 4.64 21.58 1.95
C MET A 109 3.18 21.89 2.37
N SER A 110 2.25 21.01 1.98
CA SER A 110 0.90 20.94 2.56
C SER A 110 0.98 20.16 3.90
N PRO A 111 0.10 20.41 4.87
CA PRO A 111 0.38 20.17 6.28
C PRO A 111 0.39 18.68 6.65
N LEU A 112 1.56 18.20 7.08
CA LEU A 112 1.91 17.15 8.06
C LEU A 112 1.13 15.80 8.12
N LEU A 113 0.06 15.56 7.37
CA LEU A 113 -0.74 14.32 7.45
C LEU A 113 -1.53 13.95 6.18
N ASP A 114 -1.27 14.62 5.05
CA ASP A 114 -2.04 14.42 3.81
C ASP A 114 -1.39 13.46 2.81
N SER A 115 -0.17 12.98 3.08
CA SER A 115 0.49 11.98 2.21
C SER A 115 0.19 10.55 2.65
N LEU A 116 0.07 9.65 1.68
CA LEU A 116 -0.16 8.23 1.91
C LEU A 116 0.93 7.60 2.79
N ILE A 117 2.19 8.03 2.65
CA ILE A 117 3.29 7.50 3.46
C ILE A 117 3.16 7.90 4.93
N ASP A 118 2.73 9.14 5.20
CA ASP A 118 2.55 9.64 6.56
C ASP A 118 1.44 8.85 7.27
N TYR A 119 0.33 8.58 6.56
CA TYR A 119 -0.73 7.73 7.09
C TYR A 119 -0.24 6.30 7.34
N LEU A 120 0.50 5.69 6.40
CA LEU A 120 1.07 4.34 6.56
C LEU A 120 1.94 4.22 7.82
N LEU A 121 2.78 5.22 8.08
CA LEU A 121 3.66 5.27 9.25
C LEU A 121 2.88 5.53 10.54
N MET A 122 1.96 6.50 10.55
CA MET A 122 1.15 6.87 11.71
C MET A 122 0.25 5.72 12.17
N GLU A 123 -0.35 5.02 11.21
CA GLU A 123 -1.25 3.90 11.45
C GLU A 123 -0.48 2.60 11.78
N ALA A 124 0.85 2.60 11.72
CA ALA A 124 1.74 1.46 11.96
C ALA A 124 1.33 0.22 11.14
N ILE A 125 0.98 0.44 9.87
CA ILE A 125 0.43 -0.58 8.98
C ILE A 125 1.40 -1.75 8.83
N LEU A 126 2.68 -1.46 8.61
CA LEU A 126 3.72 -2.47 8.43
C LEU A 126 3.88 -3.37 9.67
N ASP A 127 3.84 -2.79 10.87
CA ASP A 127 3.87 -3.55 12.12
C ASP A 127 2.62 -4.44 12.27
N LYS A 128 1.44 -3.93 11.93
CA LYS A 128 0.19 -4.70 12.02
C LYS A 128 0.19 -5.89 11.06
N ILE A 129 0.63 -5.70 9.80
CA ILE A 129 0.79 -6.78 8.82
C ILE A 129 1.80 -7.81 9.32
N PHE A 130 2.96 -7.34 9.82
CA PHE A 130 4.00 -8.22 10.33
C PHE A 130 3.51 -9.07 11.50
N ASN A 131 2.93 -8.45 12.53
CA ASN A 131 2.43 -9.14 13.71
C ASN A 131 1.32 -10.15 13.38
N TRP A 132 0.42 -9.81 12.45
CA TRP A 132 -0.59 -10.75 11.98
C TRP A 132 0.03 -11.93 11.23
N SER A 133 1.01 -11.65 10.35
CA SER A 133 1.66 -12.68 9.53
C SER A 133 2.38 -13.76 10.34
N LEU A 134 2.87 -13.44 11.54
CA LEU A 134 3.49 -14.42 12.45
C LEU A 134 2.50 -15.50 12.92
N ASN A 135 1.20 -15.18 12.91
CA ASN A 135 0.12 -16.06 13.35
C ASN A 135 -0.64 -16.66 12.16
N ALA A 136 -0.16 -16.46 10.92
CA ALA A 136 -0.87 -16.87 9.71
C ALA A 136 -0.71 -18.37 9.34
N GLY A 137 -0.09 -19.17 10.22
CA GLY A 137 0.08 -20.61 10.03
C GLY A 137 0.87 -20.92 8.76
N GLU A 138 0.32 -21.76 7.88
CA GLU A 138 0.95 -22.15 6.60
C GLU A 138 1.18 -20.96 5.65
N PHE A 139 0.42 -19.87 5.80
CA PHE A 139 0.53 -18.68 4.96
C PHE A 139 1.61 -17.70 5.43
N THR A 140 2.27 -17.97 6.56
CA THR A 140 3.32 -17.11 7.12
C THR A 140 4.38 -16.75 6.08
N ASN A 141 4.91 -17.74 5.35
CA ASN A 141 5.95 -17.51 4.35
C ASN A 141 5.45 -16.74 3.13
N VAL A 142 4.19 -16.94 2.73
CA VAL A 142 3.55 -16.15 1.67
C VAL A 142 3.46 -14.69 2.09
N MET A 143 2.94 -14.43 3.30
CA MET A 143 2.80 -13.08 3.83
C MET A 143 4.16 -12.39 4.05
N LYS A 144 5.19 -13.12 4.46
CA LYS A 144 6.55 -12.58 4.56
C LYS A 144 7.08 -12.16 3.19
N LEU A 145 6.88 -12.99 2.16
CA LEU A 145 7.31 -12.67 0.79
C LEU A 145 6.62 -11.42 0.26
N GLU A 146 5.31 -11.28 0.46
CA GLU A 146 4.57 -10.08 0.03
C GLU A 146 5.00 -8.82 0.78
N GLN A 147 5.30 -8.93 2.09
CA GLN A 147 5.90 -7.83 2.85
C GLN A 147 7.26 -7.42 2.28
N LEU A 148 8.12 -8.38 1.92
CA LEU A 148 9.42 -8.07 1.32
C LEU A 148 9.29 -7.33 -0.01
N LYS A 149 8.32 -7.69 -0.85
CA LYS A 149 8.03 -6.95 -2.10
C LYS A 149 7.55 -5.53 -1.82
N LEU A 150 6.68 -5.36 -0.82
CA LEU A 150 6.25 -4.03 -0.37
C LEU A 150 7.45 -3.19 0.07
N TYR A 151 8.35 -3.75 0.90
CA TYR A 151 9.57 -3.06 1.32
C TYR A 151 10.52 -2.74 0.15
N GLU A 152 10.72 -3.67 -0.78
CA GLU A 152 11.51 -3.43 -1.99
C GLU A 152 10.99 -2.22 -2.74
N LEU A 153 9.66 -2.12 -2.89
CA LEU A 153 9.05 -0.98 -3.56
C LEU A 153 9.18 0.31 -2.76
N LEU A 154 8.86 0.29 -1.47
CA LEU A 154 8.98 1.47 -0.60
C LEU A 154 10.40 2.03 -0.67
N ILE A 155 11.41 1.16 -0.58
CA ILE A 155 12.81 1.56 -0.68
C ILE A 155 13.15 2.04 -2.09
N SER A 156 12.74 1.34 -3.14
CA SER A 156 13.15 1.69 -4.51
C SER A 156 12.49 2.96 -5.03
N GLN A 157 11.18 3.12 -4.79
CA GLN A 157 10.37 4.21 -5.35
C GLN A 157 10.27 5.40 -4.40
N LEU A 158 10.31 5.17 -3.09
CA LEU A 158 10.19 6.23 -2.10
C LEU A 158 11.54 6.59 -1.45
N CYS A 159 12.69 6.07 -1.93
CA CYS A 159 14.05 6.34 -1.39
C CYS A 159 14.34 7.82 -1.11
N HIS A 160 13.77 8.71 -1.93
CA HIS A 160 13.98 10.15 -1.85
C HIS A 160 13.13 10.83 -0.78
N GLN A 161 12.13 10.17 -0.21
CA GLN A 161 11.33 10.70 0.89
C GLN A 161 12.05 10.43 2.22
N THR A 162 12.34 11.49 2.97
CA THR A 162 12.97 11.46 4.31
C THR A 162 12.26 10.58 5.34
N ALA A 163 11.03 10.15 5.03
CA ALA A 163 10.19 9.26 5.84
C ALA A 163 10.73 7.81 5.95
N LEU A 164 11.55 7.34 5.01
CA LEU A 164 12.00 5.93 5.00
C LEU A 164 12.96 5.54 6.12
N PHE A 165 13.64 6.51 6.74
CA PHE A 165 14.56 6.26 7.85
C PHE A 165 13.89 6.35 9.22
N GLN A 166 12.55 6.49 9.25
CA GLN A 166 11.84 6.52 10.52
C GLN A 166 11.70 5.11 11.12
N LYS A 167 11.77 5.06 12.44
CA LYS A 167 11.66 3.81 13.23
C LYS A 167 10.47 2.90 12.84
N PRO A 168 9.27 3.41 12.51
CA PRO A 168 8.12 2.58 12.14
C PRO A 168 8.30 1.78 10.84
N LEU A 169 9.29 2.10 10.01
CA LEU A 169 9.59 1.34 8.79
C LEU A 169 10.75 0.35 9.01
N VAL A 170 11.82 0.81 9.64
CA VAL A 170 13.04 0.01 9.83
C VAL A 170 12.81 -1.16 10.78
N ARG A 171 12.06 -0.95 11.87
CA ARG A 171 11.84 -1.99 12.89
C ARG A 171 11.10 -3.23 12.33
N PRO A 172 9.92 -3.11 11.72
CA PRO A 172 9.23 -4.28 11.18
C PRO A 172 10.02 -4.96 10.05
N LEU A 173 10.79 -4.22 9.24
CA LEU A 173 11.71 -4.81 8.27
C LEU A 173 12.80 -5.67 8.93
N LEU A 174 13.46 -5.16 9.98
CA LEU A 174 14.46 -5.93 10.71
C LEU A 174 13.86 -7.17 11.37
N GLN A 175 12.66 -7.05 11.96
CA GLN A 175 11.96 -8.19 12.55
C GLN A 175 11.60 -9.23 11.48
N LEU A 176 11.17 -8.79 10.30
CA LEU A 176 10.89 -9.65 9.15
C LEU A 176 12.14 -10.43 8.72
N LEU A 177 13.28 -9.76 8.58
CA LEU A 177 14.55 -10.38 8.18
C LEU A 177 15.14 -11.35 9.22
N VAL A 178 14.92 -11.09 10.51
CA VAL A 178 15.42 -11.93 11.61
C VAL A 178 14.47 -13.10 11.91
N SER A 179 13.18 -12.98 11.56
CA SER A 179 12.21 -14.05 11.78
C SER A 179 12.57 -15.29 10.94
N GLN A 180 13.03 -16.36 11.59
CA GLN A 180 13.47 -17.60 10.94
C GLN A 180 12.37 -18.18 10.01
N MET A 181 12.82 -18.83 8.93
CA MET A 181 11.97 -19.64 8.02
C MET A 181 11.57 -20.95 8.68
#